data_AF-A0A7V3JQM5-F1
#
_entry.id   AF-A0A7V3JQM5-F1
#
_cell.length_a   1.000
_cell.length_b   1.000
_cell.length_c   1.000
_cell.angle_alpha   90.00
_cell.angle_beta   90.00
_cell.angle_gamma   90.00
#
_symmetry.space_group_name_H-M   'P 1'
#
loop_
_entity.id
_entity.type
_entity.pdbx_description
1 polymer ?
#
loop_
_entity_poly.entity_id
_entity_poly.type
_entity_poly.pdbx_seq_one_letter_code
_entity_poly.pdbx_strand_id
1 'polypeptide(L)'
;MGLMRFIVVPPDRITQELVEQAYLCGPDRVPWHVEVSPQENELWLERSASDSGCLHVPWVVEGYGQLMLSTPTLRERPEPYYLPLELARGKLSQVQNQLADWQAAGLEVPSTVLESLREGIRWFGQAACSERESGSSVAAAERALVLALRSAEALVAAYTEQALGIRRRLGNRITTVLGADLGQAPWDEYAATQFRLTFSAAKVPMVWREVETGEGQYAWDVTDRQVRWCRSAGLAVCAGPLVNFDRTAVPDWLQVCEGDFESILAFATDYIQAAVKRYRGQVDYWHCVGRANRGDVLSLSEEEEIRVAARAIEVARAHDPKTPILISFDQPWGEYLSRTPKDFPPLQFADMLLRAGLGLTGIGLEINVGYWPEGSPLRDPLEFSQAIDYWSLLGAPLFVMLTYPSSPVADPLAQRKTRLPPGNWTPGGQQSWVDRYLPVLLAKPLVQGIFWNQSRDWEPHPFAHGGLFDLQRHPKPVLRHLASIRQAHLR
;
A
#
# COMPACT_ATOMS: atom_id res chain seq x y z
N MET A 1 7.90 19.63 -24.97
CA MET A 1 8.38 19.55 -23.58
C MET A 1 7.55 20.52 -22.77
N GLY A 2 6.86 20.00 -21.76
CA GLY A 2 6.12 20.81 -20.80
C GLY A 2 6.99 21.11 -19.57
N LEU A 3 6.87 22.30 -19.01
CA LEU A 3 7.58 22.72 -17.80
C LEU A 3 6.61 23.29 -16.77
N MET A 4 6.65 22.77 -15.55
CA MET A 4 5.97 23.36 -14.40
C MET A 4 6.98 23.77 -13.33
N ARG A 5 6.86 25.01 -12.85
CA ARG A 5 7.75 25.60 -11.85
C ARG A 5 6.99 25.88 -10.57
N PHE A 6 7.59 25.56 -9.44
CA PHE A 6 6.99 25.75 -8.12
C PHE A 6 7.96 26.46 -7.18
N ILE A 7 7.62 27.65 -6.73
CA ILE A 7 8.35 28.35 -5.67
C ILE A 7 8.09 27.65 -4.34
N VAL A 8 9.17 27.30 -3.65
CA VAL A 8 9.16 26.63 -2.34
C VAL A 8 9.68 27.60 -1.29
N VAL A 9 8.87 27.86 -0.27
CA VAL A 9 9.24 28.73 0.85
C VAL A 9 8.96 28.01 2.17
N PRO A 10 9.94 27.94 3.09
CA PRO A 10 11.34 28.37 2.91
C PRO A 10 12.15 27.43 1.97
N PRO A 11 13.22 27.92 1.29
CA PRO A 11 13.94 27.15 0.26
C PRO A 11 14.64 25.88 0.76
N ASP A 12 14.98 25.83 2.05
CA ASP A 12 15.55 24.66 2.74
C ASP A 12 14.60 23.44 2.77
N ARG A 13 13.32 23.64 2.44
CA ARG A 13 12.38 22.52 2.22
C ARG A 13 12.64 21.76 0.92
N ILE A 14 13.41 22.31 -0.02
CA ILE A 14 13.86 21.58 -1.22
C ILE A 14 14.97 20.62 -0.79
N THR A 15 14.56 19.47 -0.27
CA THR A 15 15.48 18.39 0.12
C THR A 15 15.71 17.42 -1.03
N GLN A 16 16.79 16.64 -0.96
CA GLN A 16 17.01 15.56 -1.93
C GLN A 16 15.85 14.55 -1.94
N GLU A 17 15.28 14.23 -0.77
CA GLU A 17 14.12 13.34 -0.65
C GLU A 17 12.89 13.88 -1.38
N LEU A 18 12.67 15.20 -1.29
CA LEU A 18 11.59 15.88 -1.99
C LEU A 18 11.76 15.75 -3.50
N VAL A 19 12.95 16.00 -4.01
CA VAL A 19 13.27 15.89 -5.45
C VAL A 19 13.11 14.45 -5.94
N GLU A 20 13.58 13.45 -5.18
CA GLU A 20 13.52 12.03 -5.54
C GLU A 20 12.09 11.46 -5.58
N GLN A 21 11.16 12.05 -4.83
CA GLN A 21 9.79 11.53 -4.66
C GLN A 21 8.72 12.39 -5.32
N ALA A 22 9.05 13.59 -5.80
CA ALA A 22 8.10 14.46 -6.47
C ALA A 22 7.72 13.87 -7.84
N TYR A 23 6.41 13.82 -8.13
CA TYR A 23 5.91 13.38 -9.41
C TYR A 23 4.66 14.15 -9.82
N LEU A 24 4.34 14.16 -11.11
CA LEU A 24 3.08 14.69 -11.62
C LEU A 24 2.13 13.55 -11.98
N CYS A 25 0.84 13.76 -11.84
CA CYS A 25 -0.17 12.84 -12.35
C CYS A 25 -1.26 13.56 -13.16
N GLY A 26 -1.82 12.83 -14.11
CA GLY A 26 -2.98 13.27 -14.89
C GLY A 26 -4.31 13.05 -14.16
N PRO A 27 -5.44 13.30 -14.86
CA PRO A 27 -6.78 13.00 -14.34
C PRO A 27 -7.03 11.50 -14.12
N ASP A 28 -6.27 10.64 -14.79
CA ASP A 28 -6.24 9.19 -14.64
C ASP A 28 -5.52 8.71 -13.36
N ARG A 29 -4.91 9.64 -12.61
CA ARG A 29 -4.13 9.40 -11.38
C ARG A 29 -2.90 8.52 -11.60
N VAL A 30 -2.42 8.41 -12.85
CA VAL A 30 -1.21 7.66 -13.17
C VAL A 30 -0.01 8.61 -13.02
N PRO A 31 0.99 8.28 -12.19
CA PRO A 31 2.22 9.05 -12.12
C PRO A 31 2.96 9.06 -13.45
N TRP A 32 3.38 10.24 -13.88
CA TRP A 32 4.19 10.45 -15.07
C TRP A 32 5.67 10.40 -14.71
N HIS A 33 6.49 9.92 -15.65
CA HIS A 33 7.92 10.13 -15.59
C HIS A 33 8.24 11.62 -15.80
N VAL A 34 8.89 12.23 -14.82
CA VAL A 34 9.22 13.66 -14.80
C VAL A 34 10.67 13.85 -14.37
N GLU A 35 11.37 14.77 -15.04
CA GLU A 35 12.68 15.21 -14.60
C GLU A 35 12.49 16.35 -13.60
N VAL A 36 12.87 16.09 -12.34
CA VAL A 36 12.75 17.07 -11.26
C VAL A 36 14.13 17.67 -11.00
N SER A 37 14.25 18.98 -11.20
CA SER A 37 15.49 19.71 -10.89
C SER A 37 15.24 20.79 -9.82
N PRO A 38 16.05 20.83 -8.75
CA PRO A 38 16.02 21.92 -7.80
C PRO A 38 16.77 23.14 -8.36
N GLN A 39 16.16 24.31 -8.23
CA GLN A 39 16.78 25.62 -8.38
C GLN A 39 16.68 26.35 -7.03
N GLU A 40 17.50 27.39 -6.80
CA GLU A 40 17.70 28.02 -5.48
C GLU A 40 16.45 28.08 -4.57
N ASN A 41 15.30 28.54 -5.09
CA ASN A 41 14.01 28.56 -4.39
C ASN A 41 12.85 27.95 -5.20
N GLU A 42 13.15 27.25 -6.30
CA GLU A 42 12.14 26.69 -7.20
C GLU A 42 12.36 25.19 -7.44
N LEU A 43 11.26 24.45 -7.54
CA LEU A 43 11.24 23.08 -8.03
C LEU A 43 10.77 23.09 -9.49
N TRP A 44 11.60 22.60 -10.39
CA TRP A 44 11.31 22.52 -11.82
C TRP A 44 10.95 21.08 -12.17
N LEU A 45 9.82 20.89 -12.83
CA LEU A 45 9.36 19.59 -13.31
C LEU A 45 9.20 19.63 -14.82
N GLU A 46 10.09 18.93 -15.51
CA GLU A 46 10.10 18.81 -16.96
C GLU A 46 9.50 17.47 -17.40
N ARG A 47 8.71 17.51 -18.49
CA ARG A 47 8.02 16.34 -19.03
C ARG A 47 7.85 16.42 -20.55
N SER A 48 7.52 15.28 -21.15
CA SER A 48 7.32 15.17 -22.61
C SER A 48 6.06 15.93 -23.09
N ALA A 49 4.94 15.77 -22.38
CA ALA A 49 3.64 16.39 -22.68
C ALA A 49 3.42 17.73 -21.93
N SER A 50 2.48 18.56 -22.37
CA SER A 50 2.14 19.86 -21.73
C SER A 50 0.74 19.89 -21.09
N ASP A 51 0.19 18.72 -20.78
CA ASP A 51 -1.14 18.58 -20.19
C ASP A 51 -1.22 19.13 -18.76
N SER A 52 -2.44 19.45 -18.32
CA SER A 52 -2.68 19.85 -16.93
C SER A 52 -2.50 18.64 -16.01
N GLY A 53 -1.89 18.86 -14.83
CA GLY A 53 -1.59 17.78 -13.91
C GLY A 53 -1.57 18.24 -12.45
N CYS A 54 -1.56 17.28 -11.54
CA CYS A 54 -1.40 17.50 -10.10
C CYS A 54 0.04 17.16 -9.71
N LEU A 55 0.71 18.04 -8.97
CA LEU A 55 2.00 17.73 -8.34
C LEU A 55 1.74 16.97 -7.05
N HIS A 56 2.38 15.81 -6.91
CA HIS A 56 2.52 15.05 -5.68
C HIS A 56 3.94 15.24 -5.14
N VAL A 57 4.05 15.58 -3.85
CA VAL A 57 5.33 15.88 -3.22
C VAL A 57 5.31 15.53 -1.72
N PRO A 58 6.38 14.96 -1.15
CA PRO A 58 6.47 14.79 0.28
C PRO A 58 6.63 16.16 0.96
N TRP A 59 5.79 16.44 1.95
CA TRP A 59 5.76 17.72 2.65
C TRP A 59 5.61 17.52 4.16
N VAL A 60 6.43 18.22 4.94
CA VAL A 60 6.39 18.16 6.41
C VAL A 60 5.31 19.13 6.90
N VAL A 61 4.32 18.59 7.59
CA VAL A 61 3.23 19.36 8.20
C VAL A 61 3.26 19.23 9.72
N GLU A 62 3.08 20.35 10.40
CA GLU A 62 3.06 20.41 11.86
C GLU A 62 1.98 19.49 12.45
N GLY A 63 2.38 18.61 13.37
CA GLY A 63 1.48 17.63 14.01
C GLY A 63 1.20 16.37 13.18
N TYR A 64 1.60 16.33 11.91
CA TYR A 64 1.37 15.20 11.00
C TYR A 64 2.67 14.53 10.52
N GLY A 65 3.81 15.22 10.59
CA GLY A 65 5.08 14.73 10.05
C GLY A 65 5.13 14.89 8.52
N GLN A 66 5.97 14.11 7.85
CA GLN A 66 6.07 14.13 6.39
C GLN A 66 4.96 13.26 5.76
N LEU A 67 4.13 13.86 4.92
CA LEU A 67 3.09 13.19 4.14
C LEU A 67 3.29 13.46 2.65
N MET A 68 2.92 12.51 1.80
CA MET A 68 2.71 12.78 0.37
C MET A 68 1.44 13.63 0.24
N LEU A 69 1.59 14.85 -0.28
CA LEU A 69 0.49 15.78 -0.52
C LEU A 69 0.39 16.12 -2.00
N SER A 70 -0.79 16.54 -2.43
CA SER A 70 -1.03 16.94 -3.82
C SER A 70 -1.56 18.36 -3.96
N THR A 71 -1.16 19.02 -5.04
CA THR A 71 -1.82 20.23 -5.54
C THR A 71 -3.15 19.85 -6.21
N PRO A 72 -4.05 20.81 -6.48
CA PRO A 72 -5.13 20.54 -7.42
C PRO A 72 -4.57 20.38 -8.84
N THR A 73 -5.43 20.11 -9.81
CA THR A 73 -5.04 20.11 -11.22
C THR A 73 -4.63 21.52 -11.64
N LEU A 74 -3.37 21.67 -12.06
CA LEU A 74 -2.78 22.93 -12.48
C LEU A 74 -2.46 22.86 -13.97
N ARG A 75 -2.75 23.94 -14.69
CA ARG A 75 -2.35 24.09 -16.09
C ARG A 75 -0.88 24.46 -16.20
N GLU A 76 -0.26 24.14 -17.31
CA GLU A 76 1.07 24.66 -17.62
C GLU A 76 1.01 26.19 -17.84
N ARG A 77 2.00 26.91 -17.29
CA ARG A 77 2.15 28.36 -17.49
C ARG A 77 3.61 28.80 -17.25
N PRO A 78 4.04 29.95 -17.81
CA PRO A 78 5.39 30.47 -17.59
C PRO A 78 5.67 30.88 -16.13
N GLU A 79 4.67 31.40 -15.43
CA GLU A 79 4.83 31.88 -14.06
C GLU A 79 4.84 30.73 -13.06
N PRO A 80 5.79 30.70 -12.11
CA PRO A 80 5.81 29.66 -11.10
C PRO A 80 4.52 29.65 -10.24
N TYR A 81 4.15 28.46 -9.79
CA TYR A 81 3.15 28.26 -8.75
C TYR A 81 3.78 28.43 -7.38
N TYR A 82 3.00 28.84 -6.39
CA TYR A 82 3.48 28.96 -5.02
C TYR A 82 3.10 27.71 -4.24
N LEU A 83 4.08 26.84 -3.98
CA LEU A 83 3.82 25.46 -3.55
C LEU A 83 3.02 25.35 -2.25
N PRO A 84 3.36 26.05 -1.14
CA PRO A 84 2.60 25.95 0.11
C PRO A 84 1.12 26.31 -0.07
N LEU A 85 0.83 27.33 -0.89
CA LEU A 85 -0.54 27.75 -1.18
C LEU A 85 -1.28 26.71 -2.02
N GLU A 86 -0.63 26.13 -3.03
CA GLU A 86 -1.27 25.13 -3.89
C GLU A 86 -1.47 23.77 -3.18
N LEU A 87 -0.60 23.39 -2.24
CA LEU A 87 -0.83 22.22 -1.38
C LEU A 87 -2.03 22.44 -0.45
N ALA A 88 -2.15 23.63 0.15
CA ALA A 88 -3.32 23.99 0.96
C ALA A 88 -4.61 23.99 0.10
N ARG A 89 -4.55 24.55 -1.12
CA ARG A 89 -5.66 24.54 -2.08
C ARG A 89 -6.08 23.11 -2.43
N GLY A 90 -5.11 22.24 -2.72
CA GLY A 90 -5.33 20.85 -3.10
C GLY A 90 -6.03 20.07 -1.99
N LYS A 91 -5.48 20.14 -0.78
CA LYS A 91 -6.05 19.44 0.38
C LYS A 91 -7.45 19.95 0.74
N LEU A 92 -7.68 21.26 0.76
CA LEU A 92 -9.01 21.82 1.02
C LEU A 92 -10.03 21.37 -0.04
N SER A 93 -9.64 21.37 -1.32
CA SER A 93 -10.51 20.92 -2.41
C SER A 93 -10.85 19.43 -2.28
N GLN A 94 -9.87 18.59 -1.94
CA GLN A 94 -10.07 17.16 -1.71
C GLN A 94 -11.08 16.90 -0.58
N VAL A 95 -10.96 17.63 0.54
CA VAL A 95 -11.88 17.51 1.68
C VAL A 95 -13.29 18.00 1.32
N GLN A 96 -13.41 19.14 0.64
CA GLN A 96 -14.70 19.66 0.19
C GLN A 96 -15.44 18.70 -0.74
N ASN A 97 -14.73 18.17 -1.74
CA ASN A 97 -15.30 17.22 -2.69
C ASN A 97 -15.77 15.96 -1.98
N GLN A 98 -14.92 15.36 -1.13
CA GLN A 98 -15.31 14.15 -0.39
C GLN A 98 -16.50 14.41 0.55
N LEU A 99 -16.50 15.56 1.23
CA LEU A 99 -17.58 15.94 2.13
C LEU A 99 -18.90 16.05 1.37
N ALA A 100 -18.90 16.69 0.19
CA ALA A 100 -20.09 16.79 -0.66
C ALA A 100 -20.57 15.41 -1.12
N ASP A 101 -19.66 14.56 -1.59
CA ASP A 101 -19.99 13.20 -2.05
C ASP A 101 -20.60 12.35 -0.93
N TRP A 102 -20.00 12.38 0.26
CA TRP A 102 -20.50 11.60 1.39
C TRP A 102 -21.78 12.16 1.98
N GLN A 103 -21.96 13.48 2.05
CA GLN A 103 -23.24 14.08 2.45
C GLN A 103 -24.35 13.70 1.47
N ALA A 104 -24.08 13.73 0.16
CA ALA A 104 -25.03 13.29 -0.85
C ALA A 104 -25.38 11.80 -0.73
N ALA A 105 -24.41 10.97 -0.30
CA ALA A 105 -24.62 9.56 0.03
C ALA A 105 -25.31 9.33 1.39
N GLY A 106 -25.66 10.39 2.13
CA GLY A 106 -26.39 10.31 3.39
C GLY A 106 -25.53 10.27 4.65
N LEU A 107 -24.23 10.59 4.57
CA LEU A 107 -23.38 10.71 5.75
C LEU A 107 -23.80 11.90 6.61
N GLU A 108 -24.07 11.65 7.89
CA GLU A 108 -24.29 12.70 8.87
C GLU A 108 -22.95 13.32 9.27
N VAL A 109 -22.65 14.52 8.78
CA VAL A 109 -21.36 15.18 9.05
C VAL A 109 -21.45 16.04 10.31
N PRO A 110 -20.57 15.84 11.32
CA PRO A 110 -20.52 16.67 12.52
C PRO A 110 -20.27 18.15 12.19
N SER A 111 -20.91 19.06 12.95
CA SER A 111 -20.72 20.51 12.75
C SER A 111 -19.27 20.94 12.95
N THR A 112 -18.53 20.26 13.81
CA THR A 112 -17.10 20.50 14.07
C THR A 112 -16.23 20.34 12.82
N VAL A 113 -16.58 19.41 11.92
CA VAL A 113 -15.90 19.23 10.63
C VAL A 113 -16.16 20.44 9.72
N LEU A 114 -17.41 20.88 9.65
CA LEU A 114 -17.81 22.04 8.84
C LEU A 114 -17.18 23.34 9.35
N GLU A 115 -17.12 23.52 10.66
CA GLU A 115 -16.48 24.67 11.31
C GLU A 115 -14.97 24.71 11.05
N SER A 116 -14.28 23.57 11.25
CA SER A 116 -12.85 23.44 10.98
C SER A 116 -12.51 23.69 9.51
N LEU A 117 -13.34 23.17 8.58
CA LEU A 117 -13.17 23.39 7.15
C LEU A 117 -13.38 24.87 6.77
N ARG A 118 -14.41 25.52 7.31
CA ARG A 118 -14.64 26.96 7.12
C ARG A 118 -13.49 27.81 7.64
N GLU A 119 -12.93 27.46 8.79
CA GLU A 119 -11.74 28.12 9.33
C GLU A 119 -10.53 27.94 8.40
N GLY A 120 -10.29 26.72 7.89
CA GLY A 120 -9.24 26.44 6.92
C GLY A 120 -9.37 27.27 5.64
N ILE A 121 -10.58 27.41 5.10
CA ILE A 121 -10.86 28.26 3.93
C ILE A 121 -10.57 29.74 4.23
N ARG A 122 -10.87 30.23 5.44
CA ARG A 122 -10.56 31.62 5.82
C ARG A 122 -9.05 31.86 5.86
N TRP A 123 -8.28 30.96 6.48
CA TRP A 123 -6.82 31.03 6.48
C TRP A 123 -6.23 30.95 5.07
N PHE A 124 -6.78 30.09 4.22
CA PHE A 124 -6.39 30.02 2.81
C PHE A 124 -6.67 31.34 2.07
N GLY A 125 -7.83 31.95 2.30
CA GLY A 125 -8.16 33.27 1.74
C GLY A 125 -7.18 34.35 2.18
N GLN A 126 -6.78 34.36 3.46
CA GLN A 126 -5.74 35.26 3.96
C GLN A 126 -4.40 35.01 3.29
N ALA A 127 -3.99 33.76 3.12
CA ALA A 127 -2.75 33.39 2.43
C ALA A 127 -2.74 33.85 0.97
N ALA A 128 -3.86 33.68 0.26
CA ALA A 128 -4.03 34.03 -1.15
C ALA A 128 -4.10 35.54 -1.40
N CYS A 129 -4.60 36.32 -0.43
CA CYS A 129 -4.69 37.78 -0.50
C CYS A 129 -3.46 38.51 0.05
N SER A 130 -2.56 37.81 0.75
CA SER A 130 -1.30 38.38 1.24
C SER A 130 -0.29 38.55 0.10
N GLU A 131 0.74 39.37 0.32
CA GLU A 131 1.89 39.46 -0.59
C GLU A 131 2.50 38.07 -0.80
N ARG A 132 2.73 37.70 -2.07
CA ARG A 132 3.29 36.38 -2.41
C ARG A 132 4.65 36.19 -1.76
N GLU A 133 4.97 34.97 -1.36
CA GLU A 133 6.24 34.58 -0.73
C GLU A 133 6.53 35.24 0.63
N SER A 134 5.66 36.15 1.10
CA SER A 134 5.77 36.73 2.43
C SER A 134 5.62 35.65 3.51
N GLY A 135 6.35 35.79 4.62
CA GLY A 135 6.25 34.88 5.76
C GLY A 135 4.82 34.76 6.30
N SER A 136 4.01 35.83 6.21
CA SER A 136 2.58 35.80 6.54
C SER A 136 1.76 34.92 5.61
N SER A 137 2.04 34.95 4.30
CA SER A 137 1.37 34.08 3.32
C SER A 137 1.72 32.61 3.56
N VAL A 138 3.01 32.30 3.80
CA VAL A 138 3.49 30.96 4.16
C VAL A 138 2.75 30.45 5.40
N ALA A 139 2.78 31.21 6.50
CA ALA A 139 2.19 30.80 7.77
C ALA A 139 0.68 30.58 7.66
N ALA A 140 -0.04 31.44 6.92
CA ALA A 140 -1.47 31.28 6.68
C ALA A 140 -1.78 30.05 5.81
N ALA A 141 -0.96 29.76 4.79
CA ALA A 141 -1.13 28.58 3.94
C ALA A 141 -0.88 27.28 4.72
N GLU A 142 0.18 27.22 5.52
CA GLU A 142 0.48 26.11 6.42
C GLU A 142 -0.65 25.89 7.44
N ARG A 143 -1.18 26.98 8.02
CA ARG A 143 -2.32 26.89 8.94
C ARG A 143 -3.57 26.34 8.27
N ALA A 144 -3.86 26.78 7.03
CA ALA A 144 -4.96 26.27 6.24
C ALA A 144 -4.79 24.77 5.93
N LEU A 145 -3.57 24.33 5.60
CA LEU A 145 -3.24 22.94 5.33
C LEU A 145 -3.44 22.04 6.57
N VAL A 146 -2.97 22.48 7.75
CA VAL A 146 -3.20 21.77 9.03
C VAL A 146 -4.69 21.62 9.33
N LEU A 147 -5.47 22.68 9.16
CA LEU A 147 -6.94 22.64 9.36
C LEU A 147 -7.63 21.75 8.32
N ALA A 148 -7.15 21.70 7.08
CA ALA A 148 -7.65 20.81 6.04
C ALA A 148 -7.41 19.34 6.41
N LEU A 149 -6.19 18.99 6.84
CA LEU A 149 -5.85 17.64 7.30
C LEU A 149 -6.67 17.22 8.53
N ARG A 150 -6.84 18.12 9.51
CA ARG A 150 -7.70 17.87 10.68
C ARG A 150 -9.15 17.59 10.27
N SER A 151 -9.67 18.38 9.33
CA SER A 151 -11.02 18.21 8.81
C SER A 151 -11.15 16.89 8.05
N ALA A 152 -10.13 16.49 7.29
CA ALA A 152 -10.06 15.20 6.60
C ALA A 152 -10.13 14.03 7.58
N GLU A 153 -9.33 14.05 8.64
CA GLU A 153 -9.32 12.99 9.66
C GLU A 153 -10.67 12.85 10.37
N ALA A 154 -11.26 13.98 10.77
CA ALA A 154 -12.56 13.99 11.44
C ALA A 154 -13.69 13.52 10.52
N LEU A 155 -13.65 13.90 9.23
CA LEU A 155 -14.60 13.44 8.22
C LEU A 155 -14.51 11.92 8.00
N VAL A 156 -13.29 11.38 7.87
CA VAL A 156 -13.05 9.93 7.71
C VAL A 156 -13.46 9.16 8.96
N ALA A 157 -13.21 9.70 10.16
CA ALA A 157 -13.67 9.10 11.41
C ALA A 157 -15.21 8.99 11.45
N ALA A 158 -15.93 10.08 11.10
CA ALA A 158 -17.39 10.08 11.03
C ALA A 158 -17.92 9.06 10.02
N TYR A 159 -17.31 8.97 8.83
CA TYR A 159 -17.64 7.96 7.83
C TYR A 159 -17.44 6.54 8.37
N THR A 160 -16.28 6.30 8.98
CA THR A 160 -15.88 4.98 9.46
C THR A 160 -16.82 4.49 10.55
N GLU A 161 -17.16 5.35 11.52
CA GLU A 161 -18.09 5.03 12.61
C GLU A 161 -19.47 4.63 12.07
N GLN A 162 -20.04 5.45 11.18
CA GLN A 162 -21.37 5.20 10.61
C GLN A 162 -21.38 3.97 9.70
N ALA A 163 -20.39 3.80 8.83
CA ALA A 163 -20.27 2.65 7.96
C ALA A 163 -20.12 1.34 8.75
N LEU A 164 -19.26 1.31 9.78
CA LEU A 164 -19.14 0.15 10.67
C LEU A 164 -20.42 -0.09 11.48
N GLY A 165 -21.13 0.98 11.87
CA GLY A 165 -22.44 0.89 12.51
C GLY A 165 -23.48 0.20 11.62
N ILE A 166 -23.57 0.60 10.35
CA ILE A 166 -24.47 -0.01 9.36
C ILE A 166 -24.12 -1.48 9.14
N ARG A 167 -22.84 -1.80 8.93
CA ARG A 167 -22.40 -3.18 8.69
C ARG A 167 -22.72 -4.10 9.88
N ARG A 168 -22.57 -3.61 11.11
CA ARG A 168 -22.94 -4.34 12.34
C ARG A 168 -24.44 -4.57 12.48
N ARG A 169 -25.28 -3.65 11.99
CA ARG A 169 -26.75 -3.81 11.97
C ARG A 169 -27.21 -4.81 10.90
N LEU A 170 -26.58 -4.80 9.72
CA LEU A 170 -26.91 -5.69 8.61
C LEU A 170 -26.42 -7.14 8.85
N GLY A 171 -25.39 -7.33 9.66
CA GLY A 171 -24.98 -8.65 10.14
C GLY A 171 -24.21 -8.53 11.45
N ASN A 172 -24.42 -9.47 12.39
CA ASN A 172 -23.88 -9.40 13.75
C ASN A 172 -22.37 -9.14 13.84
N ARG A 173 -21.57 -9.54 12.83
CA ARG A 173 -20.11 -9.36 12.78
C ARG A 173 -19.60 -9.33 11.34
N ILE A 174 -18.58 -8.51 11.09
CA ILE A 174 -17.93 -8.34 9.77
C ILE A 174 -17.13 -9.61 9.41
N THR A 175 -17.26 -10.07 8.17
CA THR A 175 -16.65 -11.32 7.66
C THR A 175 -15.23 -11.15 7.14
N THR A 176 -14.70 -9.93 7.12
CA THR A 176 -13.33 -9.63 6.72
C THR A 176 -12.34 -10.45 7.55
N VAL A 177 -11.45 -11.17 6.88
CA VAL A 177 -10.41 -11.95 7.56
C VAL A 177 -9.25 -11.05 7.99
N LEU A 178 -8.74 -11.28 9.19
CA LEU A 178 -7.54 -10.61 9.69
C LEU A 178 -6.45 -11.67 9.86
N GLY A 179 -5.34 -11.50 9.15
CA GLY A 179 -4.23 -12.43 9.18
C GLY A 179 -2.86 -11.75 9.22
N ALA A 180 -1.84 -12.58 9.32
CA ALA A 180 -0.45 -12.16 9.20
C ALA A 180 0.37 -13.27 8.55
N ASP A 181 1.49 -12.88 7.95
CA ASP A 181 2.48 -13.81 7.37
C ASP A 181 3.19 -14.58 8.49
N LEU A 182 3.31 -15.90 8.34
CA LEU A 182 3.96 -16.75 9.33
C LEU A 182 5.49 -16.73 9.28
N GLY A 183 6.08 -16.19 8.21
CA GLY A 183 7.52 -16.24 7.97
C GLY A 183 8.01 -17.63 7.55
N GLN A 184 9.32 -17.79 7.43
CA GLN A 184 9.95 -18.99 6.88
C GLN A 184 10.30 -20.06 7.93
N ALA A 185 9.90 -19.86 9.19
CA ALA A 185 10.16 -20.82 10.26
C ALA A 185 8.88 -21.14 11.05
N PRO A 186 8.79 -22.36 11.63
CA PRO A 186 7.73 -22.69 12.58
C PRO A 186 7.70 -21.72 13.78
N TRP A 187 6.54 -21.61 14.42
CA TRP A 187 6.34 -20.78 15.60
C TRP A 187 6.67 -21.56 16.87
N ASP A 188 7.28 -20.89 17.85
CA ASP A 188 7.29 -21.40 19.22
C ASP A 188 5.89 -21.28 19.83
N GLU A 189 5.64 -22.02 20.92
CA GLU A 189 4.30 -22.12 21.52
C GLU A 189 3.78 -20.76 22.04
N TYR A 190 4.67 -19.91 22.56
CA TYR A 190 4.30 -18.60 23.09
C TYR A 190 3.83 -17.67 21.98
N ALA A 191 4.63 -17.52 20.92
CA ALA A 191 4.26 -16.73 19.76
C ALA A 191 3.00 -17.31 19.11
N ALA A 192 2.91 -18.64 18.96
CA ALA A 192 1.77 -19.30 18.32
C ALA A 192 0.46 -19.02 19.07
N THR A 193 0.52 -19.00 20.40
CA THR A 193 -0.62 -18.61 21.24
C THR A 193 -1.02 -17.16 20.99
N GLN A 194 -0.06 -16.23 20.99
CA GLN A 194 -0.34 -14.81 20.72
C GLN A 194 -0.94 -14.60 19.31
N PHE A 195 -0.46 -15.34 18.31
CA PHE A 195 -1.00 -15.28 16.96
C PHE A 195 -2.47 -15.69 16.91
N ARG A 196 -2.83 -16.84 17.50
CA ARG A 196 -4.20 -17.36 17.52
C ARG A 196 -5.18 -16.42 18.24
N LEU A 197 -4.71 -15.75 19.29
CA LEU A 197 -5.48 -14.73 20.00
C LEU A 197 -5.72 -13.47 19.16
N THR A 198 -4.94 -13.25 18.10
CA THR A 198 -4.98 -12.02 17.30
C THR A 198 -5.61 -12.22 15.92
N PHE A 199 -5.34 -13.33 15.25
CA PHE A 199 -5.65 -13.54 13.83
C PHE A 199 -6.64 -14.68 13.59
N SER A 200 -7.53 -14.51 12.61
CA SER A 200 -8.45 -15.55 12.11
C SER A 200 -7.94 -16.23 10.85
N ALA A 201 -6.92 -15.66 10.20
CA ALA A 201 -6.25 -16.21 9.04
C ALA A 201 -4.73 -16.16 9.19
N ALA A 202 -4.03 -16.96 8.42
CA ALA A 202 -2.57 -16.96 8.31
C ALA A 202 -2.17 -16.98 6.84
N LYS A 203 -1.16 -16.19 6.49
CA LYS A 203 -0.49 -16.29 5.20
C LYS A 203 0.72 -17.22 5.36
N VAL A 204 0.70 -18.33 4.63
CA VAL A 204 1.77 -19.33 4.61
C VAL A 204 2.64 -19.03 3.38
N PRO A 205 3.86 -18.51 3.57
CA PRO A 205 4.72 -18.14 2.45
C PRO A 205 5.18 -19.39 1.67
N MET A 206 5.16 -19.29 0.35
CA MET A 206 5.67 -20.32 -0.57
C MET A 206 6.74 -19.72 -1.47
N VAL A 207 7.77 -19.15 -0.83
CA VAL A 207 8.87 -18.48 -1.54
C VAL A 207 9.57 -19.49 -2.43
N TRP A 208 9.47 -19.32 -3.74
CA TRP A 208 9.96 -20.28 -4.73
C TRP A 208 11.43 -20.64 -4.51
N ARG A 209 12.28 -19.65 -4.24
CA ARG A 209 13.70 -19.85 -3.88
C ARG A 209 13.93 -20.83 -2.73
N GLU A 210 13.12 -20.76 -1.68
CA GLU A 210 13.28 -21.59 -0.48
C GLU A 210 12.68 -22.98 -0.65
N VAL A 211 11.65 -23.09 -1.49
CA VAL A 211 10.95 -24.34 -1.74
C VAL A 211 11.66 -25.18 -2.79
N GLU A 212 12.14 -24.58 -3.88
CA GLU A 212 12.83 -25.29 -4.97
C GLU A 212 14.32 -24.92 -4.97
N THR A 213 15.08 -25.55 -4.08
CA THR A 213 16.51 -25.28 -3.88
C THR A 213 17.37 -25.68 -5.08
N GLY A 214 16.85 -26.56 -5.93
CA GLY A 214 17.41 -26.94 -7.23
C GLY A 214 16.28 -27.42 -8.14
N GLU A 215 16.48 -27.37 -9.44
CA GLU A 215 15.46 -27.76 -10.44
C GLU A 215 14.83 -29.13 -10.10
N GLY A 216 13.51 -29.15 -9.90
CA GLY A 216 12.71 -30.32 -9.54
C GLY A 216 12.90 -30.85 -8.11
N GLN A 217 13.74 -30.22 -7.29
CA GLN A 217 14.03 -30.62 -5.91
C GLN A 217 13.28 -29.72 -4.93
N TYR A 218 12.19 -30.24 -4.37
CA TYR A 218 11.30 -29.46 -3.52
C TYR A 218 11.45 -29.78 -2.03
N ALA A 219 11.66 -28.75 -1.22
CA ALA A 219 11.72 -28.76 0.23
C ALA A 219 10.40 -28.22 0.83
N TRP A 220 9.43 -29.11 1.08
CA TRP A 220 8.09 -28.73 1.58
C TRP A 220 7.95 -28.75 3.11
N ASP A 221 8.97 -29.18 3.86
CA ASP A 221 8.85 -29.51 5.29
C ASP A 221 8.36 -28.35 6.17
N VAL A 222 8.81 -27.11 5.91
CA VAL A 222 8.36 -25.93 6.64
C VAL A 222 6.91 -25.62 6.31
N THR A 223 6.58 -25.52 5.02
CA THR A 223 5.25 -25.20 4.51
C THR A 223 4.22 -26.24 4.98
N ASP A 224 4.55 -27.54 4.92
CA ASP A 224 3.70 -28.62 5.41
C ASP A 224 3.39 -28.51 6.91
N ARG A 225 4.39 -28.13 7.73
CA ARG A 225 4.20 -27.93 9.16
C ARG A 225 3.32 -26.72 9.43
N GLN A 226 3.53 -25.62 8.72
CA GLN A 226 2.74 -24.40 8.88
C GLN A 226 1.29 -24.60 8.42
N VAL A 227 1.04 -25.22 7.26
CA VAL A 227 -0.33 -25.52 6.80
C VAL A 227 -1.06 -26.43 7.78
N ARG A 228 -0.41 -27.50 8.27
CA ARG A 228 -1.00 -28.40 9.28
C ARG A 228 -1.32 -27.66 10.58
N TRP A 229 -0.41 -26.80 11.04
CA TRP A 229 -0.64 -25.97 12.23
C TRP A 229 -1.80 -25.00 12.05
N CYS A 230 -1.90 -24.30 10.91
CA CYS A 230 -3.03 -23.42 10.64
C CYS A 230 -4.36 -24.17 10.70
N ARG A 231 -4.42 -25.36 10.09
CA ARG A 231 -5.63 -26.19 10.08
C ARG A 231 -5.99 -26.70 11.47
N SER A 232 -5.02 -27.17 12.27
CA SER A 232 -5.29 -27.60 13.65
C SER A 232 -5.68 -26.43 14.56
N ALA A 233 -5.20 -25.23 14.27
CA ALA A 233 -5.54 -24.00 14.98
C ALA A 233 -6.87 -23.37 14.53
N GLY A 234 -7.52 -23.88 13.48
CA GLY A 234 -8.77 -23.35 12.93
C GLY A 234 -8.60 -22.03 12.17
N LEU A 235 -7.40 -21.74 11.67
CA LEU A 235 -7.09 -20.53 10.91
C LEU A 235 -7.38 -20.74 9.42
N ALA A 236 -7.93 -19.72 8.77
CA ALA A 236 -8.01 -19.69 7.31
C ALA A 236 -6.61 -19.57 6.71
N VAL A 237 -6.30 -20.36 5.68
CA VAL A 237 -4.97 -20.47 5.09
C VAL A 237 -4.93 -19.75 3.75
N CYS A 238 -4.15 -18.67 3.67
CA CYS A 238 -3.77 -18.04 2.42
C CYS A 238 -2.36 -18.52 2.05
N ALA A 239 -2.22 -19.29 0.97
CA ALA A 239 -0.94 -19.85 0.54
C ALA A 239 -0.31 -19.03 -0.59
N GLY A 240 0.95 -18.64 -0.43
CA GLY A 240 1.72 -17.93 -1.45
C GLY A 240 2.39 -16.63 -0.95
N PRO A 241 2.90 -15.77 -1.85
CA PRO A 241 2.79 -15.87 -3.31
C PRO A 241 3.46 -17.13 -3.88
N LEU A 242 2.92 -17.71 -4.95
CA LEU A 242 3.57 -18.82 -5.66
C LEU A 242 4.70 -18.28 -6.54
N VAL A 243 4.41 -17.25 -7.34
CA VAL A 243 5.42 -16.48 -8.06
C VAL A 243 5.46 -15.08 -7.47
N ASN A 244 6.64 -14.55 -7.22
CA ASN A 244 6.80 -13.18 -6.76
C ASN A 244 7.86 -12.54 -7.63
N PHE A 245 7.54 -11.39 -8.23
CA PHE A 245 8.48 -10.65 -9.07
C PHE A 245 9.44 -9.83 -8.19
N ASP A 246 10.17 -10.56 -7.35
CA ASP A 246 11.25 -10.06 -6.51
C ASP A 246 12.49 -10.95 -6.69
N ARG A 247 13.67 -10.34 -6.85
CA ARG A 247 14.94 -11.05 -6.97
C ARG A 247 15.22 -11.93 -5.76
N THR A 248 14.74 -11.57 -4.57
CA THR A 248 14.95 -12.40 -3.37
C THR A 248 14.07 -13.65 -3.35
N ALA A 249 12.99 -13.68 -4.13
CA ALA A 249 12.00 -14.76 -4.11
C ALA A 249 12.21 -15.82 -5.20
N VAL A 250 13.04 -15.54 -6.21
CA VAL A 250 13.33 -16.43 -7.34
C VAL A 250 14.57 -17.30 -7.05
N PRO A 251 14.57 -18.60 -7.38
CA PRO A 251 15.74 -19.46 -7.19
C PRO A 251 16.97 -19.01 -7.97
N ASP A 252 18.17 -19.15 -7.38
CA ASP A 252 19.42 -18.73 -8.02
C ASP A 252 19.73 -19.50 -9.30
N TRP A 253 19.34 -20.78 -9.37
CA TRP A 253 19.57 -21.61 -10.56
C TRP A 253 18.79 -21.12 -11.80
N LEU A 254 17.69 -20.38 -11.60
CA LEU A 254 16.89 -19.83 -12.69
C LEU A 254 17.59 -18.65 -13.39
N GLN A 255 18.62 -18.05 -12.77
CA GLN A 255 19.41 -16.98 -13.39
C GLN A 255 20.09 -17.43 -14.69
N VAL A 256 20.38 -18.72 -14.85
CA VAL A 256 20.96 -19.27 -16.08
C VAL A 256 20.00 -19.15 -17.28
N CYS A 257 18.70 -19.06 -17.00
CA CYS A 257 17.65 -18.92 -18.01
C CYS A 257 17.24 -17.44 -18.23
N GLU A 258 18.01 -16.47 -17.73
CA GLU A 258 17.73 -15.06 -17.95
C GLU A 258 17.65 -14.74 -19.45
N GLY A 259 16.55 -14.09 -19.87
CA GLY A 259 16.25 -13.81 -21.27
C GLY A 259 15.61 -14.96 -22.06
N ASP A 260 15.48 -16.17 -21.50
CA ASP A 260 14.71 -17.27 -22.08
C ASP A 260 13.34 -17.39 -21.41
N PHE A 261 12.41 -16.57 -21.90
CA PHE A 261 11.06 -16.47 -21.37
C PHE A 261 10.31 -17.81 -21.36
N GLU A 262 10.43 -18.62 -22.42
CA GLU A 262 9.66 -19.87 -22.53
C GLU A 262 10.14 -20.89 -21.49
N SER A 263 11.44 -20.96 -21.23
CA SER A 263 12.00 -21.77 -20.14
C SER A 263 11.53 -21.26 -18.77
N ILE A 264 11.60 -19.94 -18.51
CA ILE A 264 11.12 -19.34 -17.26
C ILE A 264 9.64 -19.66 -17.02
N LEU A 265 8.81 -19.51 -18.05
CA LEU A 265 7.38 -19.79 -17.97
C LEU A 265 7.10 -21.28 -17.72
N ALA A 266 7.89 -22.17 -18.31
CA ALA A 266 7.80 -23.61 -18.08
C ALA A 266 8.13 -23.97 -16.63
N PHE A 267 9.26 -23.48 -16.09
CA PHE A 267 9.65 -23.72 -14.71
C PHE A 267 8.63 -23.15 -13.71
N ALA A 268 8.14 -21.93 -13.95
CA ALA A 268 7.09 -21.34 -13.12
C ALA A 268 5.82 -22.19 -13.15
N THR A 269 5.42 -22.68 -14.32
CA THR A 269 4.26 -23.56 -14.49
C THR A 269 4.42 -24.85 -13.69
N ASP A 270 5.59 -25.50 -13.77
CA ASP A 270 5.85 -26.75 -13.08
C ASP A 270 5.85 -26.58 -11.55
N TYR A 271 6.48 -25.52 -11.05
CA TYR A 271 6.47 -25.16 -9.63
C TYR A 271 5.04 -24.92 -9.11
N ILE A 272 4.28 -24.06 -9.80
CA ILE A 272 2.89 -23.74 -9.43
C ILE A 272 2.05 -25.02 -9.43
N GLN A 273 2.20 -25.86 -10.45
CA GLN A 273 1.50 -27.12 -10.54
C GLN A 273 1.83 -28.03 -9.35
N ALA A 274 3.11 -28.16 -8.98
CA ALA A 274 3.54 -28.98 -7.85
C ALA A 274 2.96 -28.47 -6.53
N ALA A 275 3.04 -27.15 -6.28
CA ALA A 275 2.49 -26.51 -5.08
C ALA A 275 0.98 -26.70 -4.98
N VAL A 276 0.24 -26.40 -6.05
CA VAL A 276 -1.23 -26.45 -6.05
C VAL A 276 -1.73 -27.88 -5.91
N LYS A 277 -1.13 -28.85 -6.60
CA LYS A 277 -1.49 -30.27 -6.45
C LYS A 277 -1.26 -30.78 -5.02
N ARG A 278 -0.19 -30.32 -4.34
CA ARG A 278 0.14 -30.75 -2.97
C ARG A 278 -0.84 -30.22 -1.94
N TYR A 279 -1.19 -28.93 -1.99
CA TYR A 279 -1.99 -28.28 -0.95
C TYR A 279 -3.46 -28.07 -1.31
N ARG A 280 -3.91 -28.57 -2.46
CA ARG A 280 -5.34 -28.59 -2.82
C ARG A 280 -6.19 -29.16 -1.69
N GLY A 281 -7.25 -28.44 -1.33
CA GLY A 281 -8.15 -28.82 -0.23
C GLY A 281 -7.58 -28.57 1.18
N GLN A 282 -6.33 -28.10 1.28
CA GLN A 282 -5.69 -27.71 2.54
C GLN A 282 -5.50 -26.19 2.64
N VAL A 283 -5.83 -25.41 1.61
CA VAL A 283 -5.76 -23.95 1.60
C VAL A 283 -7.12 -23.32 1.30
N ASP A 284 -7.37 -22.11 1.79
CA ASP A 284 -8.64 -21.39 1.60
C ASP A 284 -8.50 -20.26 0.57
N TYR A 285 -7.27 -19.78 0.33
CA TYR A 285 -6.95 -18.82 -0.71
C TYR A 285 -5.59 -19.16 -1.33
N TRP A 286 -5.50 -19.03 -2.66
CA TRP A 286 -4.22 -19.02 -3.36
C TRP A 286 -3.81 -17.58 -3.64
N HIS A 287 -2.66 -17.16 -3.12
CA HIS A 287 -1.96 -15.99 -3.61
C HIS A 287 -1.03 -16.47 -4.72
N CYS A 288 -1.46 -16.36 -5.98
CA CYS A 288 -0.70 -16.89 -7.10
C CYS A 288 0.50 -16.04 -7.43
N VAL A 289 0.31 -14.72 -7.51
CA VAL A 289 1.34 -13.79 -7.94
C VAL A 289 1.44 -12.63 -6.96
N GLY A 290 2.65 -12.42 -6.45
CA GLY A 290 3.02 -11.28 -5.59
C GLY A 290 3.67 -10.17 -6.39
N ARG A 291 3.38 -8.92 -6.03
CA ARG A 291 4.03 -7.72 -6.61
C ARG A 291 3.98 -7.70 -8.15
N ALA A 292 2.83 -8.02 -8.74
CA ALA A 292 2.66 -8.27 -10.18
C ALA A 292 3.17 -7.15 -11.09
N ASN A 293 3.17 -5.90 -10.61
CA ASN A 293 3.61 -4.72 -11.34
C ASN A 293 5.10 -4.37 -11.17
N ARG A 294 5.84 -5.08 -10.31
CA ARG A 294 7.28 -4.89 -10.09
C ARG A 294 8.02 -5.89 -10.98
N GLY A 295 9.06 -5.44 -11.68
CA GLY A 295 9.54 -6.12 -12.89
C GLY A 295 11.03 -6.35 -13.04
N ASP A 296 11.83 -6.12 -12.00
CA ASP A 296 13.28 -6.04 -12.17
C ASP A 296 13.96 -7.43 -12.13
N VAL A 297 13.25 -8.49 -12.52
CA VAL A 297 13.64 -9.89 -12.27
C VAL A 297 13.68 -10.67 -13.58
N LEU A 298 14.80 -11.39 -13.82
CA LEU A 298 15.04 -12.23 -15.01
C LEU A 298 14.94 -11.50 -16.36
N SER A 299 15.05 -10.17 -16.35
CA SER A 299 14.96 -9.31 -17.54
C SER A 299 13.67 -9.50 -18.36
N LEU A 300 12.56 -9.83 -17.68
CA LEU A 300 11.24 -9.96 -18.30
C LEU A 300 10.71 -8.59 -18.75
N SER A 301 10.10 -8.56 -19.93
CA SER A 301 9.29 -7.43 -20.37
C SER A 301 7.94 -7.40 -19.64
N GLU A 302 7.25 -6.25 -19.67
CA GLU A 302 5.92 -6.14 -19.05
C GLU A 302 4.88 -7.09 -19.67
N GLU A 303 4.94 -7.32 -20.98
CA GLU A 303 4.07 -8.29 -21.64
C GLU A 303 4.31 -9.71 -21.12
N GLU A 304 5.58 -10.06 -20.88
CA GLU A 304 5.99 -11.35 -20.33
C GLU A 304 5.59 -11.50 -18.85
N GLU A 305 5.69 -10.45 -18.04
CA GLU A 305 5.16 -10.41 -16.67
C GLU A 305 3.65 -10.70 -16.65
N ILE A 306 2.89 -10.05 -17.54
CA ILE A 306 1.45 -10.29 -17.69
C ILE A 306 1.19 -11.75 -18.10
N ARG A 307 1.96 -12.29 -19.05
CA ARG A 307 1.82 -13.70 -19.48
C ARG A 307 2.14 -14.68 -18.35
N VAL A 308 3.19 -14.45 -17.56
CA VAL A 308 3.49 -15.27 -16.36
C VAL A 308 2.34 -15.18 -15.37
N ALA A 309 1.81 -13.98 -15.14
CA ALA A 309 0.72 -13.79 -14.18
C ALA A 309 -0.58 -14.48 -14.63
N ALA A 310 -0.95 -14.33 -15.90
CA ALA A 310 -2.08 -15.02 -16.50
C ALA A 310 -1.90 -16.55 -16.41
N ARG A 311 -0.72 -17.05 -16.78
CA ARG A 311 -0.41 -18.48 -16.74
C ARG A 311 -0.48 -19.04 -15.32
N ALA A 312 0.01 -18.31 -14.33
CA ALA A 312 -0.05 -18.71 -12.94
C ALA A 312 -1.51 -18.92 -12.45
N ILE A 313 -2.40 -18.01 -12.85
CA ILE A 313 -3.84 -18.11 -12.53
C ILE A 313 -4.47 -19.31 -13.22
N GLU A 314 -4.20 -19.50 -14.51
CA GLU A 314 -4.73 -20.63 -15.30
C GLU A 314 -4.32 -21.99 -14.71
N VAL A 315 -3.03 -22.16 -14.40
CA VAL A 315 -2.49 -23.42 -13.86
C VAL A 315 -3.08 -23.69 -12.47
N ALA A 316 -3.15 -22.68 -11.61
CA ALA A 316 -3.77 -22.82 -10.30
C ALA A 316 -5.25 -23.19 -10.41
N ARG A 317 -6.01 -22.53 -11.30
CA ARG A 317 -7.44 -22.81 -11.52
C ARG A 317 -7.66 -24.20 -12.11
N ALA A 318 -6.80 -24.67 -13.01
CA ALA A 318 -6.89 -26.00 -13.62
C ALA A 318 -6.69 -27.13 -12.59
N HIS A 319 -5.78 -26.94 -11.63
CA HIS A 319 -5.50 -27.96 -10.62
C HIS A 319 -6.35 -27.84 -9.36
N ASP A 320 -6.83 -26.64 -9.01
CA ASP A 320 -7.74 -26.38 -7.91
C ASP A 320 -8.90 -25.44 -8.30
N PRO A 321 -9.97 -25.97 -8.90
CA PRO A 321 -11.02 -25.15 -9.50
C PRO A 321 -11.90 -24.40 -8.49
N LYS A 322 -11.87 -24.77 -7.19
CA LYS A 322 -12.81 -24.23 -6.19
C LYS A 322 -12.21 -23.13 -5.34
N THR A 323 -10.91 -23.17 -5.09
CA THR A 323 -10.26 -22.22 -4.18
C THR A 323 -10.16 -20.84 -4.84
N PRO A 324 -10.51 -19.75 -4.13
CA PRO A 324 -10.28 -18.38 -4.58
C PRO A 324 -8.81 -18.12 -4.94
N ILE A 325 -8.58 -17.39 -6.03
CA ILE A 325 -7.25 -17.00 -6.50
C ILE A 325 -7.08 -15.49 -6.36
N LEU A 326 -5.95 -15.08 -5.82
CA LEU A 326 -5.54 -13.70 -5.56
C LEU A 326 -4.25 -13.38 -6.33
N ILE A 327 -4.17 -12.15 -6.83
CA ILE A 327 -2.94 -11.52 -7.30
C ILE A 327 -2.74 -10.21 -6.55
N SER A 328 -1.52 -9.85 -6.19
CA SER A 328 -1.26 -8.60 -5.49
C SER A 328 -0.37 -7.63 -6.27
N PHE A 329 -0.58 -6.34 -6.00
CA PHE A 329 0.14 -5.22 -6.59
C PHE A 329 0.82 -4.41 -5.49
N ASP A 330 2.09 -4.07 -5.70
CA ASP A 330 2.86 -3.22 -4.80
C ASP A 330 2.72 -1.75 -5.18
N GLN A 331 2.76 -0.86 -4.19
CA GLN A 331 2.65 0.59 -4.42
C GLN A 331 1.40 0.92 -5.26
N PRO A 332 0.18 0.73 -4.72
CA PRO A 332 -1.05 0.79 -5.49
C PRO A 332 -1.41 2.18 -6.05
N TRP A 333 -0.66 3.24 -5.69
CA TRP A 333 -0.75 4.56 -6.34
C TRP A 333 0.18 4.69 -7.56
N GLY A 334 1.00 3.67 -7.84
CA GLY A 334 1.89 3.64 -8.99
C GLY A 334 3.16 4.48 -8.82
N GLU A 335 3.60 4.77 -7.60
CA GLU A 335 4.71 5.71 -7.32
C GLU A 335 5.98 5.36 -8.10
N TYR A 336 6.26 4.07 -8.29
CA TYR A 336 7.39 3.58 -9.06
C TYR A 336 7.40 4.05 -10.53
N LEU A 337 6.24 4.35 -11.14
CA LEU A 337 6.11 4.79 -12.53
C LEU A 337 6.80 6.14 -12.79
N SER A 338 6.95 6.95 -11.74
CA SER A 338 7.70 8.21 -11.83
C SER A 338 9.18 8.01 -12.14
N ARG A 339 9.73 6.82 -11.84
CA ARG A 339 11.16 6.49 -11.95
C ARG A 339 11.44 5.40 -12.98
N THR A 340 10.59 4.37 -13.00
CA THR A 340 10.66 3.26 -13.94
C THR A 340 9.41 3.35 -14.80
N PRO A 341 9.47 4.04 -15.96
CA PRO A 341 8.33 4.13 -16.85
C PRO A 341 7.95 2.71 -17.26
N LYS A 342 6.67 2.41 -17.08
CA LYS A 342 6.05 1.16 -17.51
C LYS A 342 4.81 1.49 -18.33
N ASP A 343 4.54 0.69 -19.35
CA ASP A 343 3.39 0.85 -20.24
C ASP A 343 2.06 0.56 -19.52
N PHE A 344 2.08 -0.34 -18.52
CA PHE A 344 0.88 -0.76 -17.80
C PHE A 344 0.89 -0.31 -16.33
N PRO A 345 0.12 0.74 -15.98
CA PRO A 345 -0.13 1.10 -14.58
C PRO A 345 -0.81 -0.03 -13.80
N PRO A 346 -0.62 -0.12 -12.46
CA PRO A 346 -1.10 -1.25 -11.66
C PRO A 346 -2.59 -1.54 -11.80
N LEU A 347 -3.43 -0.50 -11.83
CA LEU A 347 -4.88 -0.66 -11.96
C LEU A 347 -5.26 -1.21 -13.34
N GLN A 348 -4.58 -0.76 -14.40
CA GLN A 348 -4.83 -1.24 -15.77
C GLN A 348 -4.36 -2.69 -15.92
N PHE A 349 -3.21 -3.04 -15.34
CA PHE A 349 -2.76 -4.44 -15.25
C PHE A 349 -3.85 -5.31 -14.60
N ALA A 350 -4.35 -4.91 -13.43
CA ALA A 350 -5.40 -5.65 -12.73
C ALA A 350 -6.69 -5.77 -13.55
N ASP A 351 -7.14 -4.69 -14.19
CA ASP A 351 -8.33 -4.68 -15.04
C ASP A 351 -8.18 -5.63 -16.24
N MET A 352 -7.01 -5.67 -16.90
CA MET A 352 -6.72 -6.60 -17.99
C MET A 352 -6.87 -8.06 -17.54
N LEU A 353 -6.29 -8.45 -16.41
CA LEU A 353 -6.40 -9.82 -15.89
C LEU A 353 -7.83 -10.19 -15.50
N LEU A 354 -8.59 -9.26 -14.91
CA LEU A 354 -9.99 -9.49 -14.57
C LEU A 354 -10.85 -9.69 -15.83
N ARG A 355 -10.67 -8.82 -16.84
CA ARG A 355 -11.42 -8.88 -18.10
C ARG A 355 -11.07 -10.11 -18.94
N ALA A 356 -9.85 -10.63 -18.82
CA ALA A 356 -9.45 -11.88 -19.46
C ALA A 356 -10.24 -13.11 -18.96
N GLY A 357 -10.95 -13.01 -17.82
CA GLY A 357 -11.84 -14.07 -17.37
C GLY A 357 -11.13 -15.33 -16.87
N LEU A 358 -9.87 -15.22 -16.44
CA LEU A 358 -9.00 -16.33 -16.04
C LEU A 358 -9.43 -17.02 -14.72
N GLY A 359 -10.50 -16.55 -14.09
CA GLY A 359 -10.97 -17.03 -12.78
C GLY A 359 -10.25 -16.37 -11.60
N LEU A 360 -9.67 -15.19 -11.79
CA LEU A 360 -9.17 -14.34 -10.69
C LEU A 360 -10.34 -13.96 -9.77
N THR A 361 -10.18 -14.14 -8.46
CA THR A 361 -11.26 -13.97 -7.46
C THR A 361 -11.06 -12.76 -6.56
N GLY A 362 -9.84 -12.23 -6.45
CA GLY A 362 -9.59 -11.03 -5.65
C GLY A 362 -8.24 -10.38 -5.97
N ILE A 363 -8.11 -9.13 -5.54
CA ILE A 363 -6.92 -8.30 -5.75
C ILE A 363 -6.29 -7.98 -4.41
N GLY A 364 -4.99 -8.21 -4.31
CA GLY A 364 -4.15 -7.82 -3.20
C GLY A 364 -3.56 -6.43 -3.40
N LEU A 365 -3.58 -5.59 -2.37
CA LEU A 365 -2.90 -4.29 -2.36
C LEU A 365 -1.78 -4.34 -1.33
N GLU A 366 -0.53 -4.42 -1.78
CA GLU A 366 0.64 -4.36 -0.89
C GLU A 366 1.00 -2.90 -0.61
N ILE A 367 0.76 -2.47 0.63
CA ILE A 367 1.01 -1.12 1.10
C ILE A 367 2.03 -1.20 2.24
N ASN A 368 3.30 -1.03 1.88
CA ASN A 368 4.43 -1.01 2.80
C ASN A 368 4.72 0.45 3.19
N VAL A 369 4.13 0.91 4.29
CA VAL A 369 4.01 2.33 4.62
C VAL A 369 5.33 2.93 5.09
N GLY A 370 5.67 4.11 4.56
CA GLY A 370 6.80 4.92 5.01
C GLY A 370 8.16 4.49 4.47
N TYR A 371 8.27 3.33 3.81
CA TYR A 371 9.53 2.88 3.24
C TYR A 371 9.76 3.47 1.86
N TRP A 372 10.96 4.03 1.62
CA TRP A 372 11.41 4.49 0.30
C TRP A 372 12.70 3.76 -0.10
N PRO A 373 12.88 3.32 -1.36
CA PRO A 373 11.99 3.47 -2.53
C PRO A 373 10.99 2.33 -2.76
N GLU A 374 11.07 1.27 -1.96
CA GLU A 374 10.33 0.03 -2.20
C GLU A 374 9.01 -0.09 -1.41
N GLY A 375 8.52 1.01 -0.85
CA GLY A 375 7.23 1.10 -0.18
C GLY A 375 6.42 2.31 -0.65
N SER A 376 5.29 2.54 0.02
CA SER A 376 4.39 3.66 -0.25
C SER A 376 4.63 4.78 0.77
N PRO A 377 4.73 6.04 0.35
CA PRO A 377 4.85 7.16 1.27
C PRO A 377 3.60 7.30 2.15
N LEU A 378 3.78 7.95 3.31
CA LEU A 378 2.68 8.23 4.22
C LEU A 378 1.63 9.13 3.55
N ARG A 379 0.37 8.77 3.71
CA ARG A 379 -0.78 9.54 3.25
C ARG A 379 -1.80 9.62 4.36
N ASP A 380 -2.53 10.71 4.44
CA ASP A 380 -3.57 10.85 5.44
C ASP A 380 -4.75 9.89 5.20
N PRO A 381 -5.61 9.65 6.20
CA PRO A 381 -6.70 8.67 6.09
C PRO A 381 -7.68 8.91 4.95
N LEU A 382 -7.87 10.18 4.51
CA LEU A 382 -8.79 10.48 3.42
C LEU A 382 -8.24 9.99 2.08
N GLU A 383 -6.99 10.31 1.76
CA GLU A 383 -6.37 9.83 0.52
C GLU A 383 -6.21 8.30 0.53
N PHE A 384 -5.90 7.73 1.69
CA PHE A 384 -5.87 6.27 1.85
C PHE A 384 -7.24 5.63 1.60
N SER A 385 -8.31 6.18 2.17
CA SER A 385 -9.70 5.75 1.92
C SER A 385 -10.04 5.84 0.43
N GLN A 386 -9.71 6.96 -0.22
CA GLN A 386 -9.97 7.19 -1.64
C GLN A 386 -9.22 6.21 -2.54
N ALA A 387 -8.01 5.80 -2.16
CA ALA A 387 -7.26 4.79 -2.90
C ALA A 387 -7.98 3.43 -2.87
N ILE A 388 -8.48 3.02 -1.71
CA ILE A 388 -9.27 1.78 -1.59
C ILE A 388 -10.57 1.87 -2.39
N ASP A 389 -11.24 3.02 -2.38
CA ASP A 389 -12.45 3.24 -3.19
C ASP A 389 -12.13 3.21 -4.70
N TYR A 390 -10.97 3.72 -5.11
CA TYR A 390 -10.53 3.70 -6.51
C TYR A 390 -10.29 2.26 -7.01
N TRP A 391 -9.57 1.45 -6.23
CA TRP A 391 -9.39 0.03 -6.54
C TRP A 391 -10.68 -0.78 -6.45
N SER A 392 -11.63 -0.33 -5.64
CA SER A 392 -12.96 -0.94 -5.52
C SER A 392 -13.80 -0.80 -6.80
N LEU A 393 -13.47 0.14 -7.70
CA LEU A 393 -14.15 0.29 -8.99
C LEU A 393 -14.01 -0.94 -9.90
N LEU A 394 -12.97 -1.75 -9.70
CA LEU A 394 -12.78 -3.01 -10.43
C LEU A 394 -13.85 -4.06 -10.08
N GLY A 395 -14.63 -3.86 -9.01
CA GLY A 395 -15.70 -4.77 -8.59
C GLY A 395 -15.21 -6.10 -8.00
N ALA A 396 -13.90 -6.28 -7.84
CA ALA A 396 -13.31 -7.47 -7.24
C ALA A 396 -13.10 -7.29 -5.72
N PRO A 397 -13.21 -8.37 -4.93
CA PRO A 397 -12.77 -8.40 -3.53
C PRO A 397 -11.32 -7.92 -3.36
N LEU A 398 -11.09 -7.06 -2.36
CA LEU A 398 -9.79 -6.50 -2.03
C LEU A 398 -9.20 -7.17 -0.78
N PHE A 399 -7.89 -7.44 -0.87
CA PHE A 399 -7.06 -8.02 0.19
C PHE A 399 -5.92 -7.05 0.49
N VAL A 400 -6.02 -6.30 1.58
CA VAL A 400 -5.02 -5.27 1.89
C VAL A 400 -3.88 -5.88 2.69
N MET A 401 -2.66 -5.77 2.18
CA MET A 401 -1.46 -6.32 2.78
C MET A 401 -0.58 -5.18 3.30
N LEU A 402 -0.35 -5.12 4.61
CA LEU A 402 0.20 -3.95 5.29
C LEU A 402 1.53 -4.24 5.97
N THR A 403 2.43 -3.26 5.91
CA THR A 403 3.59 -3.15 6.80
C THR A 403 3.69 -1.71 7.29
N TYR A 404 4.07 -1.53 8.56
CA TYR A 404 4.38 -0.21 9.11
C TYR A 404 5.59 -0.32 10.06
N PRO A 405 6.62 0.52 9.91
CA PRO A 405 7.84 0.47 10.73
C PRO A 405 7.59 0.93 12.17
N SER A 406 8.33 0.33 13.10
CA SER A 406 8.28 0.67 14.53
C SER A 406 9.56 1.29 15.08
N SER A 407 10.57 1.50 14.24
CA SER A 407 11.85 2.12 14.60
C SER A 407 12.55 2.63 13.34
N PRO A 408 13.30 3.75 13.42
CA PRO A 408 14.13 4.25 12.33
C PRO A 408 15.57 3.72 12.35
N VAL A 409 15.92 2.89 13.33
CA VAL A 409 17.26 2.33 13.47
C VAL A 409 17.55 1.36 12.33
N ALA A 410 18.83 1.23 11.97
CA ALA A 410 19.26 0.25 10.98
C ALA A 410 18.97 -1.18 11.48
N ASP A 411 18.27 -1.95 10.66
CA ASP A 411 17.94 -3.34 10.94
C ASP A 411 18.86 -4.27 10.12
N PRO A 412 19.77 -5.04 10.76
CA PRO A 412 20.69 -5.91 10.05
C PRO A 412 20.02 -7.14 9.41
N LEU A 413 18.78 -7.47 9.81
CA LEU A 413 18.02 -8.60 9.27
C LEU A 413 17.05 -8.18 8.15
N ALA A 414 16.89 -6.88 7.92
CA ALA A 414 16.11 -6.38 6.80
C ALA A 414 16.83 -6.61 5.47
N GLN A 415 16.15 -7.29 4.55
CA GLN A 415 16.68 -7.59 3.22
C GLN A 415 16.67 -6.36 2.32
N ARG A 416 15.63 -5.51 2.40
CA ARG A 416 15.52 -4.30 1.58
C ARG A 416 16.23 -3.13 2.24
N LYS A 417 17.04 -2.43 1.45
CA LYS A 417 17.71 -1.19 1.86
C LYS A 417 16.76 -0.02 1.66
N THR A 418 15.92 0.22 2.66
CA THR A 418 14.92 1.28 2.64
C THR A 418 15.27 2.40 3.61
N ARG A 419 14.81 3.61 3.30
CA ARG A 419 14.89 4.80 4.15
C ARG A 419 13.48 5.13 4.65
N LEU A 420 13.39 5.62 5.88
CA LEU A 420 12.16 6.18 6.43
C LEU A 420 12.24 7.70 6.39
N PRO A 421 11.16 8.42 6.07
CA PRO A 421 11.17 9.87 6.13
C PRO A 421 11.24 10.35 7.59
N PRO A 422 11.58 11.61 7.84
CA PRO A 422 11.56 12.19 9.18
C PRO A 422 10.19 12.00 9.86
N GLY A 423 10.19 11.37 11.04
CA GLY A 423 8.95 11.02 11.72
C GLY A 423 9.18 10.28 13.04
N ASN A 424 8.12 10.13 13.81
CA ASN A 424 8.15 9.43 15.10
C ASN A 424 7.87 7.93 14.93
N TRP A 425 8.85 7.21 14.39
CA TRP A 425 8.77 5.76 14.18
C TRP A 425 9.03 5.02 15.48
N THR A 426 7.96 4.60 16.14
CA THR A 426 8.01 3.91 17.43
C THR A 426 6.99 2.77 17.46
N PRO A 427 7.10 1.80 18.39
CA PRO A 427 6.05 0.79 18.56
C PRO A 427 4.69 1.39 18.91
N GLY A 428 4.67 2.53 19.61
CA GLY A 428 3.45 3.30 19.88
C GLY A 428 2.89 4.01 18.64
N GLY A 429 3.77 4.51 17.76
CA GLY A 429 3.37 5.06 16.46
C GLY A 429 2.78 3.99 15.53
N GLN A 430 3.39 2.80 15.49
CA GLN A 430 2.88 1.65 14.75
C GLN A 430 1.47 1.24 15.23
N GLN A 431 1.25 1.22 16.56
CA GLN A 431 -0.08 1.01 17.12
C GLN A 431 -1.04 2.13 16.69
N SER A 432 -0.69 3.39 16.93
CA SER A 432 -1.56 4.55 16.63
C SER A 432 -1.98 4.61 15.15
N TRP A 433 -1.09 4.18 14.25
CA TRP A 433 -1.41 4.06 12.84
C TRP A 433 -2.44 2.94 12.58
N VAL A 434 -2.29 1.76 13.17
CA VAL A 434 -3.30 0.70 13.07
C VAL A 434 -4.66 1.14 13.61
N ASP A 435 -4.69 1.84 14.75
CA ASP A 435 -5.92 2.35 15.37
C ASP A 435 -6.70 3.28 14.43
N ARG A 436 -5.99 4.02 13.58
CA ARG A 436 -6.56 4.99 12.65
C ARG A 436 -6.95 4.38 11.31
N TYR A 437 -6.14 3.47 10.75
CA TYR A 437 -6.32 3.00 9.36
C TYR A 437 -7.06 1.65 9.28
N LEU A 438 -6.93 0.78 10.27
CA LEU A 438 -7.59 -0.52 10.23
C LEU A 438 -9.14 -0.40 10.26
N PRO A 439 -9.74 0.45 11.10
CA PRO A 439 -11.20 0.68 11.05
C PRO A 439 -11.69 1.21 9.70
N VAL A 440 -10.91 2.07 9.04
CA VAL A 440 -11.22 2.59 7.70
C VAL A 440 -11.32 1.44 6.71
N LEU A 441 -10.36 0.51 6.73
CA LEU A 441 -10.40 -0.69 5.88
C LEU A 441 -11.61 -1.57 6.17
N LEU A 442 -11.92 -1.81 7.45
CA LEU A 442 -13.09 -2.59 7.86
C LEU A 442 -14.42 -1.95 7.45
N ALA A 443 -14.47 -0.61 7.33
CA ALA A 443 -15.64 0.10 6.85
C ALA A 443 -15.92 -0.20 5.37
N LYS A 444 -14.90 -0.51 4.55
CA LYS A 444 -15.02 -0.71 3.10
C LYS A 444 -15.63 -2.07 2.73
N PRO A 445 -16.78 -2.14 2.04
CA PRO A 445 -17.47 -3.41 1.72
C PRO A 445 -16.65 -4.43 0.95
N LEU A 446 -15.85 -3.98 -0.02
CA LEU A 446 -15.04 -4.88 -0.86
C LEU A 446 -13.77 -5.39 -0.18
N VAL A 447 -13.37 -4.82 0.97
CA VAL A 447 -12.22 -5.34 1.73
C VAL A 447 -12.62 -6.63 2.45
N GLN A 448 -12.19 -7.76 1.90
CA GLN A 448 -12.48 -9.10 2.41
C GLN A 448 -11.34 -9.69 3.23
N GLY A 449 -10.12 -9.18 3.09
CA GLY A 449 -8.99 -9.62 3.91
C GLY A 449 -8.02 -8.49 4.22
N ILE A 450 -7.42 -8.54 5.40
CA ILE A 450 -6.35 -7.65 5.81
C ILE A 450 -5.23 -8.51 6.39
N PHE A 451 -4.05 -8.43 5.79
CA PHE A 451 -2.89 -9.24 6.14
C PHE A 451 -1.73 -8.35 6.57
N TRP A 452 -1.11 -8.66 7.69
CA TRP A 452 0.16 -8.05 8.06
C TRP A 452 1.31 -8.81 7.39
N ASN A 453 2.13 -8.12 6.59
CA ASN A 453 3.08 -8.76 5.67
C ASN A 453 4.29 -9.42 6.34
N GLN A 454 4.68 -8.97 7.53
CA GLN A 454 5.81 -9.54 8.26
C GLN A 454 5.51 -9.59 9.75
N SER A 455 5.52 -10.78 10.34
CA SER A 455 5.17 -10.94 11.75
C SER A 455 6.38 -10.79 12.69
N ARG A 456 7.61 -11.01 12.23
CA ARG A 456 8.80 -11.18 13.08
C ARG A 456 9.94 -10.31 12.62
N ASP A 457 10.62 -9.65 13.56
CA ASP A 457 11.87 -8.93 13.27
C ASP A 457 13.14 -9.77 13.54
N TRP A 458 13.06 -10.87 14.31
CA TRP A 458 14.23 -11.67 14.70
C TRP A 458 14.74 -12.67 13.64
N GLU A 459 14.09 -12.73 12.48
CA GLU A 459 14.45 -13.55 11.33
C GLU A 459 14.67 -12.63 10.12
N PRO A 460 15.37 -13.08 9.06
CA PRO A 460 15.46 -12.32 7.82
C PRO A 460 14.07 -11.95 7.30
N HIS A 461 13.86 -10.67 7.02
CA HIS A 461 12.55 -10.13 6.67
C HIS A 461 12.65 -9.01 5.63
N PRO A 462 11.57 -8.69 4.88
CA PRO A 462 11.67 -7.73 3.78
C PRO A 462 11.98 -6.30 4.23
N PHE A 463 11.31 -5.77 5.26
CA PHE A 463 11.39 -4.34 5.63
C PHE A 463 11.79 -4.13 7.09
N ALA A 464 12.70 -3.20 7.37
CA ALA A 464 13.19 -2.94 8.72
C ALA A 464 12.07 -2.68 9.75
N HIS A 465 12.12 -3.37 10.88
CA HIS A 465 11.33 -3.10 12.08
C HIS A 465 9.80 -3.06 11.91
N GLY A 466 9.21 -3.69 10.90
CA GLY A 466 7.76 -3.71 10.71
C GLY A 466 7.08 -4.99 11.22
N GLY A 467 7.80 -5.87 11.90
CA GLY A 467 7.27 -7.06 12.58
C GLY A 467 6.27 -6.72 13.67
N LEU A 468 5.46 -7.71 14.06
CA LEU A 468 4.57 -7.68 15.21
C LEU A 468 5.26 -8.09 16.51
N PHE A 469 6.43 -8.72 16.38
CA PHE A 469 7.32 -9.04 17.47
C PHE A 469 8.70 -8.45 17.20
N ASP A 470 9.39 -8.04 18.27
CA ASP A 470 10.71 -7.43 18.20
C ASP A 470 11.85 -8.45 18.06
N LEU A 471 13.09 -7.96 17.92
CA LEU A 471 14.31 -8.78 17.85
C LEU A 471 14.51 -9.68 19.09
N GLN A 472 13.96 -9.29 20.24
CA GLN A 472 14.02 -10.04 21.49
C GLN A 472 12.85 -11.04 21.64
N ARG A 473 12.04 -11.20 20.59
CA ARG A 473 10.85 -12.07 20.53
C ARG A 473 9.70 -11.65 21.44
N HIS A 474 9.69 -10.40 21.91
CA HIS A 474 8.55 -9.87 22.64
C HIS A 474 7.48 -9.34 21.69
N PRO A 475 6.19 -9.52 22.01
CA PRO A 475 5.11 -8.96 21.21
C PRO A 475 5.09 -7.43 21.35
N LYS A 476 5.01 -6.74 20.22
CA LYS A 476 4.85 -5.29 20.19
C LYS A 476 3.42 -4.87 20.58
N PRO A 477 3.20 -3.62 21.02
CA PRO A 477 1.88 -3.13 21.42
C PRO A 477 0.79 -3.30 20.35
N VAL A 478 1.17 -3.15 19.07
CA VAL A 478 0.27 -3.32 17.93
C VAL A 478 -0.43 -4.68 17.91
N LEU A 479 0.24 -5.76 18.36
CA LEU A 479 -0.33 -7.12 18.34
C LEU A 479 -1.57 -7.22 19.24
N ARG A 480 -1.47 -6.68 20.46
CA ARG A 480 -2.61 -6.63 21.41
C ARG A 480 -3.74 -5.77 20.86
N HIS A 481 -3.41 -4.68 20.18
CA HIS A 481 -4.41 -3.79 19.61
C HIS A 481 -5.16 -4.43 18.44
N LEU A 482 -4.46 -5.14 17.55
CA LEU A 482 -5.08 -5.94 16.49
C LEU A 482 -6.07 -6.97 17.07
N ALA A 483 -5.71 -7.63 18.17
CA ALA A 483 -6.59 -8.57 18.85
C ALA A 483 -7.86 -7.88 19.40
N SER A 484 -7.71 -6.67 19.96
CA SER A 484 -8.84 -5.84 20.43
C SER A 484 -9.77 -5.45 19.28
N ILE A 485 -9.23 -5.00 18.15
CA ILE A 485 -10.02 -4.65 16.96
C ILE A 485 -10.76 -5.88 16.43
N ARG A 486 -10.09 -7.04 16.36
CA ARG A 486 -10.74 -8.30 15.97
C ARG A 486 -11.93 -8.59 16.87
N GLN A 487 -11.73 -8.55 18.19
CA GLN A 487 -12.79 -8.83 19.16
C GLN A 487 -13.96 -7.84 19.06
N ALA A 488 -13.68 -6.57 18.76
CA ALA A 488 -14.69 -5.52 18.67
C ALA A 488 -15.52 -5.56 17.37
N HIS A 489 -14.92 -5.97 16.25
CA HIS A 489 -15.51 -5.77 14.91
C HIS A 489 -15.67 -7.05 14.07
N LEU A 490 -14.80 -8.04 14.25
CA LEU A 490 -14.67 -9.20 13.36
C LEU A 490 -15.28 -10.47 13.97
N ARG A 491 -15.57 -11.45 13.10
CA ARG A 491 -16.14 -12.76 13.47
C ARG A 491 -15.21 -13.61 14.32
#